data_AF-X6MQ41-F1
#
_entry.id   AF-X6MQ41-F1
#
_cell.length_a   1.000
_cell.length_b   1.000
_cell.length_c   1.000
_cell.angle_alpha   90.00
_cell.angle_beta   90.00
_cell.angle_gamma   90.00
#
_symmetry.space_group_name_H-M   'P 1'
#
loop_
_entity.id
_entity.type
_entity.pdbx_description
1 polymer ?
#
loop_
_entity_poly.entity_id
_entity_poly.type
_entity_poly.pdbx_seq_one_letter_code
_entity_poly.pdbx_strand_id
1 'polypeptide(L)'
;MSAGVPLPKTVFCHGFVTDKDGQKMSKSLGNVVDPFEELQKHDADSLRYFIATQAPFGEDLRWNEKALLERHDAHLTHIFGNLVNRSLVLCEKFTQSQVPDTKPIAVSIYIHIQHISFI
;
A
#
# COMPACT_ATOMS: atom_id res chain seq x y z
N MET A 1 -25.11 -8.33 22.38
CA MET A 1 -26.54 -8.73 22.38
C MET A 1 -27.06 -8.95 23.80
N SER A 2 -26.40 -9.74 24.66
CA SER A 2 -26.81 -9.92 26.07
C SER A 2 -26.27 -8.86 27.04
N ALA A 3 -25.16 -8.19 26.70
CA ALA A 3 -24.53 -7.17 27.55
C ALA A 3 -25.11 -5.75 27.37
N GLY A 4 -26.23 -5.58 26.65
CA GLY A 4 -26.87 -4.27 26.44
C GLY A 4 -26.10 -3.25 25.59
N VAL A 5 -24.93 -3.61 25.05
CA VAL A 5 -24.11 -2.73 24.19
C VAL A 5 -24.57 -2.77 22.73
N PRO A 6 -24.47 -1.64 22.00
CA PRO A 6 -24.77 -1.59 20.57
C PRO A 6 -23.81 -2.48 19.78
N LEU A 7 -24.33 -3.11 18.74
CA LEU A 7 -23.52 -3.94 17.85
C LEU A 7 -22.58 -3.09 16.98
N PRO A 8 -21.41 -3.62 16.60
CA PRO A 8 -20.59 -2.97 15.58
C PRO A 8 -21.39 -2.85 14.29
N LYS A 9 -21.30 -1.69 13.63
CA LYS A 9 -21.98 -1.43 12.35
C LYS A 9 -21.37 -2.23 11.20
N THR A 10 -20.08 -2.53 11.30
CA THR A 10 -19.30 -3.21 10.26
C THR A 10 -18.15 -3.95 10.91
N VAL A 11 -17.80 -5.13 10.38
CA VAL A 11 -16.62 -5.91 10.75
C VAL A 11 -15.76 -6.06 9.52
N PHE A 12 -14.50 -5.62 9.60
CA PHE A 12 -13.53 -5.74 8.53
C PHE A 12 -12.65 -6.96 8.79
N CYS A 13 -12.72 -7.96 7.91
CA CYS A 13 -11.86 -9.14 7.95
C CYS A 13 -10.87 -9.10 6.79
N HIS A 14 -9.58 -9.25 7.09
CA HIS A 14 -8.52 -9.40 6.10
C HIS A 14 -8.23 -10.89 5.84
N GLY A 15 -7.63 -11.20 4.69
CA GLY A 15 -7.12 -12.55 4.40
C GLY A 15 -5.85 -12.88 5.17
N PHE A 16 -5.31 -14.08 4.96
CA PHE A 16 -4.06 -14.51 5.56
C PHE A 16 -2.85 -13.96 4.81
N VAL A 17 -1.73 -13.78 5.53
CA VAL A 17 -0.42 -13.69 4.88
C VAL A 17 0.11 -15.11 4.71
N THR A 18 0.52 -15.43 3.49
CA THR A 18 1.09 -16.72 3.09
C THR A 18 2.54 -16.55 2.67
N ASP A 19 3.31 -17.64 2.68
CA ASP A 19 4.68 -17.62 2.18
C ASP A 19 4.74 -17.38 0.66
N LYS A 20 5.95 -17.31 0.09
CA LYS A 20 6.17 -17.08 -1.35
C LYS A 20 5.52 -18.13 -2.27
N ASP A 21 5.26 -19.33 -1.76
CA ASP A 21 4.67 -20.43 -2.49
C ASP A 21 3.14 -20.50 -2.28
N GLY A 22 2.59 -19.60 -1.44
CA GLY A 22 1.16 -19.53 -1.11
C GLY A 22 0.73 -20.45 0.02
N GLN A 23 1.68 -21.01 0.77
CA GLN A 23 1.38 -21.87 1.91
C GLN A 23 1.14 -21.05 3.17
N LYS A 24 0.26 -21.55 4.05
CA LYS A 24 0.06 -20.96 5.36
C LYS A 24 1.38 -21.02 6.15
N MET A 25 1.76 -19.89 6.74
CA MET A 25 2.97 -19.80 7.55
C MET A 25 2.84 -20.65 8.83
N SER A 26 3.89 -21.40 9.16
CA SER A 26 3.98 -22.14 10.41
C SER A 26 5.43 -22.39 10.84
N LYS A 27 5.66 -22.43 12.15
CA LYS A 27 6.99 -22.68 12.73
C LYS A 27 7.54 -24.05 12.31
N SER A 28 6.69 -25.08 12.23
CA SER A 28 7.09 -26.44 11.85
C SER A 28 7.53 -26.57 10.40
N LEU A 29 6.96 -25.77 9.48
CA LEU A 29 7.37 -25.74 8.07
C LEU A 29 8.61 -24.86 7.85
N GLY A 30 9.01 -24.05 8.83
CA GLY A 30 10.13 -23.12 8.70
C GLY A 30 9.91 -22.00 7.68
N ASN A 31 8.65 -21.74 7.31
CA ASN A 31 8.27 -20.76 6.29
C ASN A 31 7.68 -19.47 6.88
N VAL A 32 7.93 -19.20 8.16
CA VAL A 32 7.45 -17.97 8.81
C VAL A 32 8.31 -16.79 8.34
N VAL A 33 7.64 -15.72 7.93
CA VAL A 33 8.25 -14.43 7.63
C VAL A 33 8.03 -13.53 8.84
N ASP A 34 9.10 -13.09 9.49
CA ASP A 34 9.02 -12.18 10.62
C ASP A 34 8.99 -10.72 10.12
N PRO A 35 7.90 -9.96 10.34
CA PRO A 35 7.81 -8.58 9.88
C PRO A 35 8.87 -7.67 10.49
N PHE A 36 9.39 -7.97 11.69
CA PHE A 36 10.43 -7.16 12.32
C PHE A 36 11.81 -7.41 11.71
N GLU A 37 12.09 -8.63 11.26
CA GLU A 37 13.29 -8.92 10.47
C GLU A 37 13.21 -8.23 9.11
N GLU A 38 12.05 -8.25 8.46
CA GLU A 38 11.84 -7.56 7.19
C GLU A 38 11.97 -6.03 7.31
N LEU A 39 11.54 -5.44 8.43
CA LEU A 39 11.74 -4.02 8.74
C LEU A 39 13.21 -3.64 8.95
N GLN A 40 14.11 -4.59 9.22
CA GLN A 40 15.55 -4.33 9.27
C GLN A 40 16.18 -4.37 7.88
N LYS A 41 15.56 -5.06 6.92
CA LYS A 41 16.03 -5.20 5.54
C LYS A 41 15.48 -4.13 4.60
N HIS A 42 14.27 -3.66 4.87
CA HIS A 42 13.53 -2.76 3.99
C HIS A 42 12.96 -1.56 4.76
N ASP A 43 12.78 -0.45 4.06
CA ASP A 43 12.12 0.73 4.61
C ASP A 43 10.67 0.43 5.02
N ALA A 44 10.28 0.97 6.18
CA ALA A 44 8.95 0.75 6.75
C ALA A 44 7.82 1.19 5.79
N ASP A 45 8.01 2.29 5.06
CA ASP A 45 7.01 2.80 4.12
C ASP A 45 6.84 1.89 2.90
N SER A 46 7.94 1.31 2.40
CA SER A 46 7.93 0.34 1.31
C SER A 46 7.15 -0.91 1.70
N LEU A 47 7.41 -1.43 2.90
CA LEU A 47 6.72 -2.60 3.44
C LEU A 47 5.22 -2.32 3.62
N ARG A 48 4.87 -1.18 4.22
CA ARG A 48 3.47 -0.76 4.43
C ARG A 48 2.75 -0.58 3.10
N TYR A 49 3.37 0.10 2.15
CA TYR A 49 2.80 0.33 0.83
C TYR A 49 2.59 -0.98 0.08
N PHE A 50 3.57 -1.90 0.14
CA PHE A 50 3.45 -3.22 -0.46
C PHE A 50 2.29 -4.00 0.15
N ILE A 51 2.22 -4.13 1.49
CA ILE A 51 1.16 -4.88 2.16
C ILE A 51 -0.23 -4.31 1.85
N ALA A 52 -0.36 -2.98 1.80
CA ALA A 52 -1.63 -2.31 1.52
C ALA A 52 -2.10 -2.45 0.07
N THR A 53 -1.21 -2.78 -0.87
CA THR A 53 -1.50 -2.77 -2.32
C THR A 53 -1.30 -4.12 -3.01
N GLN A 54 -0.69 -5.09 -2.33
CA GLN A 54 -0.33 -6.38 -2.93
C GLN A 54 -1.53 -7.29 -3.18
N ALA A 55 -2.60 -7.17 -2.38
CA ALA A 55 -3.81 -7.96 -2.53
C ALA A 55 -5.05 -7.09 -2.25
N PRO A 56 -6.19 -7.37 -2.91
CA PRO A 56 -7.48 -6.79 -2.54
C PRO A 56 -7.80 -7.04 -1.06
N PHE A 57 -8.52 -6.10 -0.44
CA PHE A 57 -8.92 -6.25 0.95
C PHE A 57 -9.84 -7.47 1.12
N GLY A 58 -9.49 -8.36 2.04
CA GLY A 58 -10.23 -9.61 2.30
C GLY A 58 -9.65 -10.84 1.60
N GLU A 59 -8.76 -10.67 0.62
CA GLU A 59 -8.03 -11.77 -0.01
C GLU A 59 -6.72 -12.08 0.71
N ASP A 60 -6.21 -13.30 0.50
CA ASP A 60 -4.92 -13.73 1.04
C ASP A 60 -3.77 -12.99 0.36
N LEU A 61 -2.87 -12.44 1.16
CA LEU A 61 -1.64 -11.80 0.70
C LEU A 61 -0.53 -12.84 0.60
N ARG A 62 0.10 -12.94 -0.58
CA ARG A 62 1.30 -13.74 -0.77
C ARG A 62 2.55 -12.91 -0.53
N TRP A 63 3.37 -13.29 0.45
CA TRP A 63 4.66 -12.63 0.71
C TRP A 63 5.65 -12.91 -0.43
N ASN A 64 6.20 -11.87 -1.02
CA ASN A 64 7.24 -12.00 -2.04
C ASN A 64 8.16 -10.77 -1.98
N GLU A 65 9.35 -10.94 -1.43
CA GLU A 65 10.34 -9.89 -1.26
C GLU A 65 10.73 -9.24 -2.60
N LYS A 66 10.87 -10.03 -3.66
CA LYS A 66 11.15 -9.50 -5.00
C LYS A 66 10.03 -8.59 -5.50
N ALA A 67 8.77 -8.97 -5.28
CA ALA A 67 7.62 -8.15 -5.66
C ALA A 67 7.54 -6.85 -4.82
N LEU A 68 8.01 -6.88 -3.56
CA LEU A 68 8.15 -5.68 -2.74
C LEU A 68 9.14 -4.70 -3.36
N LEU A 69 10.34 -5.17 -3.70
CA LEU A 69 11.38 -4.34 -4.32
C LEU A 69 10.93 -3.78 -5.67
N GLU A 70 10.36 -4.62 -6.53
CA GLU A 70 9.83 -4.19 -7.83
C GLU A 70 8.74 -3.12 -7.67
N ARG A 71 7.87 -3.23 -6.65
CA ARG A 71 6.83 -2.24 -6.41
C ARG A 71 7.38 -0.94 -5.85
N HIS A 72 8.36 -1.03 -4.95
CA HIS A 72 9.06 0.15 -4.44
C HIS A 72 9.67 0.93 -5.61
N ASP A 73 10.46 0.27 -6.46
CA ASP A 73 11.12 0.90 -7.59
C ASP A 73 10.11 1.50 -8.58
N ALA A 74 9.11 0.72 -8.98
CA ALA A 74 8.15 1.15 -9.99
C ALA A 74 7.24 2.28 -9.49
N HIS A 75 6.68 2.17 -8.28
CA HIS A 75 5.66 3.10 -7.82
C HIS A 75 6.28 4.25 -7.02
N LEU A 76 7.12 3.94 -6.03
CA LEU A 76 7.64 4.95 -5.12
C LEU A 76 8.78 5.74 -5.77
N THR A 77 9.77 5.04 -6.34
CA THR A 77 10.93 5.70 -6.96
C THR A 77 10.57 6.29 -8.32
N HIS A 78 10.00 5.49 -9.23
CA HIS A 78 9.77 5.93 -10.61
C HIS A 78 8.52 6.80 -10.77
N ILE A 79 7.35 6.42 -10.27
CA ILE A 79 6.14 7.23 -10.48
C ILE A 79 6.15 8.43 -9.55
N PHE A 80 6.14 8.21 -8.23
CA PHE A 80 6.06 9.31 -7.26
C PHE A 80 7.35 10.12 -7.21
N GLY A 81 8.52 9.48 -7.17
CA GLY A 81 9.80 10.18 -7.14
C GLY A 81 10.01 11.09 -8.35
N ASN A 82 9.75 10.60 -9.57
CA ASN A 82 9.86 11.46 -10.75
C ASN A 82 8.78 12.56 -10.78
N LEU A 83 7.55 12.28 -10.34
CA LEU A 83 6.50 13.29 -10.26
C LEU A 83 6.92 14.44 -9.32
N VAL A 84 7.37 14.10 -8.11
CA VAL A 84 7.82 15.08 -7.11
C VAL A 84 9.02 15.85 -7.65
N ASN A 85 10.05 15.17 -8.15
CA ASN A 85 11.25 15.82 -8.66
C ASN A 85 10.93 16.80 -9.80
N ARG A 86 10.12 16.36 -10.77
CA ARG A 86 9.70 17.24 -11.89
C ARG A 86 8.88 18.42 -11.41
N SER A 87 7.98 18.21 -10.45
CA SER A 87 7.17 19.28 -9.86
C SER A 87 8.05 20.31 -9.16
N LEU A 88 9.04 19.87 -8.38
CA LEU A 88 9.99 20.74 -7.69
C LEU A 88 10.84 21.55 -8.68
N VAL A 89 11.37 20.91 -9.73
CA VAL A 89 12.15 21.60 -10.79
C VAL A 89 11.30 22.66 -11.51
N LEU A 90 10.01 22.41 -11.73
CA LEU A 90 9.11 23.41 -12.31
C LEU A 90 8.86 24.57 -11.34
N CYS A 91 8.63 24.29 -10.05
CA CYS A 91 8.44 25.33 -9.04
C CYS A 91 9.69 26.22 -8.87
N GLU A 92 10.88 25.62 -8.87
CA GLU A 92 12.14 26.37 -8.80
C GLU A 92 12.29 27.32 -9.99
N LYS A 93 11.98 26.84 -11.20
CA LYS A 93 12.15 27.61 -12.45
C LYS A 93 11.11 28.71 -12.63
N PHE A 94 9.86 28.46 -12.25
CA PHE A 94 8.75 29.30 -12.68
C PHE A 94 8.03 30.03 -11.53
N THR A 95 8.22 29.60 -10.28
CA THR A 95 7.47 30.15 -9.14
C THR A 95 8.35 30.51 -7.95
N GLN A 96 9.66 30.68 -8.15
CA GLN A 96 10.60 31.05 -7.09
C GLN A 96 10.50 30.07 -5.90
N SER A 97 10.33 28.77 -6.19
CA SER A 97 10.15 27.70 -5.22
C SER A 97 8.92 27.84 -4.32
N GLN A 98 7.93 28.64 -4.71
CA GLN A 98 6.63 28.72 -4.04
C GLN A 98 5.58 27.89 -4.77
N VAL A 99 4.59 27.39 -4.04
CA VAL A 99 3.42 26.76 -4.67
C VAL A 99 2.63 27.85 -5.40
N PRO A 100 2.40 27.75 -6.72
CA PRO A 100 1.66 28.76 -7.46
C PRO A 100 0.24 28.95 -6.91
N ASP A 101 -0.18 30.22 -6.76
CA ASP A 101 -1.56 30.56 -6.42
C ASP A 101 -2.43 30.41 -7.68
N THR A 102 -2.90 29.18 -7.91
CA THR A 102 -3.80 28.83 -9.01
C THR A 102 -5.02 28.11 -8.47
N LYS A 103 -6.19 28.41 -9.05
CA LYS A 103 -7.40 27.67 -8.72
C LYS A 103 -7.22 26.22 -9.19
N PRO A 104 -7.43 25.22 -8.33
CA PRO A 104 -7.32 23.83 -8.76
C PRO A 104 -8.29 23.59 -9.92
N ILE A 105 -7.76 23.16 -11.06
CA ILE A 105 -8.60 22.64 -12.12
C ILE A 105 -9.07 21.28 -11.62
N ALA A 106 -10.38 21.13 -11.41
CA ALA A 106 -10.95 19.84 -11.05
C ALA A 106 -10.76 18.88 -12.24
N VAL A 107 -9.69 18.08 -12.18
CA VAL A 107 -9.52 16.95 -13.09
C VAL A 107 -10.37 15.83 -12.51
N SER A 108 -11.45 15.46 -13.22
CA SER A 108 -12.24 14.29 -12.85
C SER A 108 -11.43 13.03 -13.15
N ILE A 109 -10.60 12.61 -12.19
CA ILE A 109 -9.90 11.33 -12.26
C ILE A 109 -10.94 10.25 -11.96
N TYR A 110 -11.42 9.58 -13.00
CA TYR A 110 -12.28 8.40 -12.84
C TYR A 110 -11.42 7.26 -12.27
N ILE A 111 -11.33 7.16 -10.95
CA ILE A 111 -10.77 5.97 -10.30
C ILE A 111 -11.84 4.89 -10.45
N HIS A 112 -11.66 4.02 -11.43
CA HIS A 112 -12.50 2.84 -11.60
C HIS A 112 -12.13 1.85 -10.49
N ILE A 113 -12.74 2.03 -9.31
CA ILE A 113 -12.69 1.02 -8.23
C ILE A 113 -13.60 -0.13 -8.69
N GLN A 114 -13.08 -0.97 -9.58
CA GLN A 114 -13.71 -2.24 -9.92
C GLN A 114 -13.61 -3.12 -8.68
N HIS A 115 -14.78 -3.43 -8.10
CA HIS A 115 -14.99 -4.41 -7.03
C HIS A 115 -14.42 -4.06 -5.64
N ILE A 116 -15.09 -3.14 -4.94
CA ILE A 116 -15.36 -3.37 -3.52
C ILE A 116 -16.80 -3.85 -3.42
N SER A 117 -17.01 -5.14 -3.68
CA SER A 117 -18.27 -5.79 -3.39
C SER A 117 -18.37 -5.95 -1.87
N PHE A 118 -19.00 -4.99 -1.19
CA PHE A 118 -19.46 -5.17 0.18
C PHE A 118 -20.61 -6.18 0.12
N ILE A 119 -20.36 -7.40 0.63
CA ILE A 119 -21.42 -8.29 1.10
C ILE A 119 -21.69 -7.93 2.57
#